data_AF-A0AAW0BHF8-F1
#
_entry.id   AF-A0AAW0BHF8-F1
#
_cell.length_a   1.000
_cell.length_b   1.000
_cell.length_c   1.000
_cell.angle_alpha   90.00
_cell.angle_beta   90.00
_cell.angle_gamma   90.00
#
_symmetry.space_group_name_H-M   'P 1'
#
loop_
_entity.id
_entity.type
_entity.pdbx_description
1 polymer ?
#
loop_
_entity_poly.entity_id
_entity_poly.type
_entity_poly.pdbx_seq_one_letter_code
_entity_poly.pdbx_strand_id
1 'polypeptide(L)'
;PSAPTYPCVGSQFSWNNLGYIFDSYPFTIHDPASRHNPGYDILSVDAVACVFHVRAKRCHGVVSVPHTACPSCLGLGPSIEVVRDWAKQGSEKKSFARLSHRQLTERLASLRKRLKTGPRYRADYVKMLTRARKKLATYQRFYRIISSNNVPGLPRLLSNSADQDWSISKTSEMALLSLQGKYHPRNYTDFDKDLAILIYEL
;
A
#
# COMPACT_ATOMS: atom_id res chain seq x y z
N PRO A 1 -21.66 -43.07 -49.85
CA PRO A 1 -20.36 -43.11 -49.15
C PRO A 1 -20.11 -41.80 -48.39
N SER A 2 -20.03 -41.84 -47.06
CA SER A 2 -19.59 -40.68 -46.27
C SER A 2 -18.12 -40.37 -46.59
N ALA A 3 -17.78 -39.10 -46.75
CA ALA A 3 -16.40 -38.67 -46.95
C ALA A 3 -15.51 -39.11 -45.77
N PRO A 4 -14.23 -39.48 -46.00
CA PRO A 4 -13.32 -39.82 -44.92
C PRO A 4 -13.13 -38.61 -43.98
N THR A 5 -13.09 -38.88 -42.67
CA THR A 5 -12.83 -37.87 -41.63
C THR A 5 -11.50 -38.14 -40.94
N TYR A 6 -10.77 -37.07 -40.62
CA TYR A 6 -9.47 -37.09 -39.95
C TYR A 6 -9.53 -36.31 -38.64
N PRO A 7 -8.70 -36.62 -37.63
CA PRO A 7 -8.68 -35.87 -36.38
C PRO A 7 -8.15 -34.44 -36.58
N CYS A 8 -8.79 -33.46 -35.93
CA CYS A 8 -8.34 -32.07 -35.93
C CYS A 8 -7.06 -31.91 -35.09
N VAL A 9 -5.98 -31.46 -35.74
CA VAL A 9 -4.67 -31.27 -35.09
C VAL A 9 -4.59 -30.01 -34.22
N GLY A 10 -5.62 -29.15 -34.27
CA GLY A 10 -5.60 -27.85 -33.59
C GLY A 10 -4.79 -26.80 -34.37
N SER A 11 -4.50 -25.67 -33.74
CA SER A 11 -3.77 -24.57 -34.36
C SER A 11 -2.52 -24.24 -33.56
N GLN A 12 -1.46 -23.86 -34.28
CA GLN A 12 -0.15 -23.54 -33.73
C GLN A 12 0.01 -22.03 -33.62
N PHE A 13 0.49 -21.54 -32.47
CA PHE A 13 0.75 -20.13 -32.25
C PHE A 13 2.12 -19.90 -31.65
N SER A 14 2.76 -18.82 -32.08
CA SER A 14 4.02 -18.35 -31.52
C SER A 14 3.78 -17.49 -30.27
N TRP A 15 4.60 -17.71 -29.25
CA TRP A 15 4.69 -16.90 -28.03
C TRP A 15 5.99 -16.08 -27.99
N ASN A 16 6.52 -15.74 -29.16
CA ASN A 16 7.73 -14.93 -29.28
C ASN A 16 7.49 -13.52 -28.71
N ASN A 17 8.57 -12.87 -28.26
CA ASN A 17 8.62 -11.50 -27.72
C ASN A 17 8.14 -11.28 -26.28
N LEU A 18 7.63 -12.31 -25.60
CA LEU A 18 7.27 -12.21 -24.17
C LEU A 18 8.21 -12.99 -23.23
N GLY A 19 9.19 -13.68 -23.81
CA GLY A 19 10.16 -14.50 -23.09
C GLY A 19 9.72 -15.96 -23.00
N TYR A 20 10.28 -16.68 -22.04
CA TYR A 20 10.01 -18.09 -21.83
C TYR A 20 8.52 -18.34 -21.53
N ILE A 21 7.88 -19.26 -22.27
CA ILE A 21 6.43 -19.44 -22.20
C ILE A 21 5.96 -19.89 -20.82
N PHE A 22 6.69 -20.78 -20.14
CA PHE A 22 6.34 -21.23 -18.78
C PHE A 22 6.43 -20.14 -17.72
N ASP A 23 7.14 -19.05 -18.00
CA ASP A 23 7.26 -17.90 -17.09
C ASP A 23 6.27 -16.77 -17.44
N SER A 24 6.02 -16.58 -18.73
CA SER A 24 5.26 -15.43 -19.25
C SER A 24 3.80 -15.74 -19.61
N TYR A 25 3.43 -17.00 -19.83
CA TYR A 25 2.06 -17.40 -20.13
C TYR A 25 1.26 -17.66 -18.83
N PRO A 26 0.04 -17.12 -18.69
CA PRO A 26 -0.78 -17.29 -17.48
C PRO A 26 -1.55 -18.61 -17.51
N PHE A 27 -0.89 -19.75 -17.29
CA PHE A 27 -1.52 -21.09 -17.37
C PHE A 27 -2.78 -21.27 -16.52
N THR A 28 -2.91 -20.53 -15.42
CA THR A 28 -4.08 -20.55 -14.52
C THR A 28 -5.38 -20.09 -15.19
N ILE A 29 -5.34 -19.42 -16.34
CA ILE A 29 -6.58 -19.09 -17.09
C ILE A 29 -7.30 -20.33 -17.62
N HIS A 30 -6.61 -21.47 -17.74
CA HIS A 30 -7.18 -22.72 -18.24
C HIS A 30 -7.89 -23.55 -17.18
N ASP A 31 -7.75 -23.19 -15.90
CA ASP A 31 -8.48 -23.83 -14.82
C ASP A 31 -10.00 -23.76 -15.11
N PRO A 32 -10.75 -24.89 -15.04
CA PRO A 32 -12.19 -24.90 -15.20
C PRO A 32 -12.94 -23.91 -14.28
N ALA A 33 -12.38 -23.60 -13.10
CA ALA A 33 -12.94 -22.62 -12.17
C ALA A 33 -12.64 -21.16 -12.57
N SER A 34 -11.75 -20.93 -13.53
CA SER A 34 -11.38 -19.58 -13.97
C SER A 34 -12.50 -18.93 -14.80
N ARG A 35 -12.97 -17.77 -14.35
CA ARG A 35 -13.89 -16.90 -15.12
C ARG A 35 -13.25 -16.31 -16.38
N HIS A 36 -11.93 -16.47 -16.55
CA HIS A 36 -11.16 -15.90 -17.65
C HIS A 36 -10.69 -16.96 -18.65
N ASN A 37 -11.44 -18.06 -18.76
CA ASN A 37 -11.11 -19.13 -19.68
C ASN A 37 -11.04 -18.60 -21.13
N PRO A 38 -9.95 -18.88 -21.86
CA PRO A 38 -9.74 -18.27 -23.17
C PRO A 38 -10.50 -18.98 -24.31
N GLY A 39 -11.27 -20.03 -24.00
CA GLY A 39 -12.08 -20.76 -24.98
C GLY A 39 -11.32 -21.82 -25.78
N TYR A 40 -10.09 -22.14 -25.38
CA TYR A 40 -9.26 -23.19 -25.95
C TYR A 40 -8.49 -23.93 -24.86
N ASP A 41 -8.04 -25.13 -25.18
CA ASP A 41 -7.14 -25.95 -24.37
C ASP A 41 -5.77 -26.03 -25.03
N ILE A 42 -4.71 -26.08 -24.22
CA ILE A 42 -3.33 -26.28 -24.70
C ILE A 42 -3.09 -27.78 -24.90
N LEU A 43 -2.71 -28.17 -26.11
CA LEU A 43 -2.38 -29.56 -26.45
C LEU A 43 -0.91 -29.89 -26.17
N SER A 44 -0.02 -28.99 -26.59
CA SER A 44 1.42 -29.16 -26.40
C SER A 44 2.12 -27.82 -26.40
N VAL A 45 3.29 -27.77 -25.76
CA VAL A 45 4.14 -26.59 -25.66
C VAL A 45 5.54 -26.98 -26.06
N ASP A 46 6.06 -26.34 -27.10
CA ASP A 46 7.48 -26.38 -27.45
C ASP A 46 8.15 -25.14 -26.83
N ALA A 47 8.87 -25.38 -25.73
CA ALA A 47 9.54 -24.32 -24.99
C ALA A 47 10.73 -23.73 -25.76
N VAL A 48 11.40 -24.53 -26.60
CA VAL A 48 12.60 -24.13 -27.34
C VAL A 48 12.21 -23.25 -28.51
N ALA A 49 11.21 -23.68 -29.29
CA ALA A 49 10.67 -22.88 -30.38
C ALA A 49 9.75 -21.73 -29.91
N CYS A 50 9.40 -21.68 -28.62
CA CYS A 50 8.42 -20.75 -28.05
C CYS A 50 7.07 -20.80 -28.79
N VAL A 51 6.61 -22.02 -29.05
CA VAL A 51 5.38 -22.31 -29.78
C VAL A 51 4.47 -23.17 -28.92
N PHE A 52 3.16 -23.00 -29.04
CA PHE A 52 2.19 -23.88 -28.41
C PHE A 52 1.06 -24.24 -29.38
N HIS A 53 0.59 -25.48 -29.26
CA HIS A 53 -0.54 -26.00 -30.00
C HIS A 53 -1.78 -25.92 -29.13
N VAL A 54 -2.88 -25.43 -29.71
CA VAL A 54 -4.14 -25.27 -29.00
C VAL A 54 -5.29 -25.89 -29.78
N ARG A 55 -6.33 -26.28 -29.04
CA ARG A 55 -7.59 -26.74 -29.60
C ARG A 55 -8.72 -25.92 -29.04
N ALA A 56 -9.58 -25.39 -29.90
CA ALA A 56 -10.77 -24.66 -29.46
C ALA A 56 -11.67 -25.61 -28.66
N LYS A 57 -12.29 -25.12 -27.57
CA LYS A 57 -13.28 -25.90 -26.80
C LYS A 57 -14.51 -26.27 -27.62
N ARG A 58 -14.81 -25.48 -28.66
CA ARG A 58 -15.87 -25.73 -29.65
C ARG A 58 -15.38 -26.55 -30.85
N CYS A 59 -14.23 -27.21 -30.76
CA CYS A 59 -13.73 -28.09 -31.81
C CYS A 59 -14.57 -29.37 -31.87
N HIS A 60 -15.05 -29.73 -33.06
CA HIS A 60 -15.76 -31.00 -33.30
C HIS A 60 -14.85 -32.23 -33.34
N GLY A 61 -13.53 -32.04 -33.21
CA GLY A 61 -12.54 -33.12 -33.18
C GLY A 61 -12.17 -33.70 -34.55
N VAL A 62 -12.94 -33.41 -35.61
CA VAL A 62 -12.73 -33.95 -36.96
C VAL A 62 -12.67 -32.89 -38.07
N VAL A 63 -11.97 -33.21 -39.16
CA VAL A 63 -11.79 -32.41 -40.38
C VAL A 63 -11.81 -33.29 -41.63
N SER A 64 -12.12 -32.70 -42.79
CA SER A 64 -12.15 -33.43 -44.08
C SER A 64 -10.78 -33.56 -44.76
N VAL A 65 -9.80 -32.76 -44.34
CA VAL A 65 -8.44 -32.74 -44.91
C VAL A 65 -7.44 -33.22 -43.86
N PRO A 66 -6.58 -34.20 -44.15
CA PRO A 66 -5.62 -34.71 -43.18
C PRO A 66 -4.65 -33.60 -42.71
N HIS A 67 -4.24 -33.67 -41.44
CA HIS A 67 -3.29 -32.73 -40.82
C HIS A 67 -3.71 -31.25 -40.82
N THR A 68 -5.01 -30.95 -40.89
CA THR A 68 -5.53 -29.57 -40.85
C THR A 68 -6.29 -29.25 -39.56
N ALA A 69 -6.38 -27.96 -39.27
CA ALA A 69 -7.16 -27.40 -38.17
C ALA A 69 -8.59 -27.12 -38.64
N CYS A 70 -9.58 -27.37 -37.80
CA CYS A 70 -10.96 -26.98 -38.10
C CYS A 70 -11.14 -25.44 -38.02
N PRO A 71 -12.20 -24.87 -38.64
CA PRO A 71 -12.44 -23.43 -38.62
C PRO A 71 -12.48 -22.82 -37.21
N SER A 72 -13.04 -23.53 -36.22
CA SER A 72 -13.06 -23.09 -34.83
C SER A 72 -11.67 -22.95 -34.21
N CYS A 73 -10.71 -23.81 -34.58
CA CYS A 73 -9.33 -23.72 -34.10
C CYS A 73 -8.55 -22.61 -34.82
N LEU A 74 -8.74 -22.47 -36.13
CA LEU A 74 -8.13 -21.39 -36.92
C LEU A 74 -8.59 -20.00 -36.44
N GLY A 75 -9.83 -19.88 -35.97
CA GLY A 75 -10.41 -18.65 -35.43
C GLY A 75 -9.93 -18.25 -34.03
N LEU A 76 -8.97 -18.94 -33.41
CA LEU A 76 -8.49 -18.63 -32.05
C LEU A 76 -7.53 -17.43 -31.97
N GLY A 77 -7.07 -16.90 -33.11
CA GLY A 77 -6.12 -15.78 -33.16
C GLY A 77 -6.49 -14.61 -32.23
N PRO A 78 -7.70 -14.03 -32.33
CA PRO A 78 -8.12 -12.93 -31.46
C PRO A 78 -8.08 -13.27 -29.96
N SER A 79 -8.51 -14.46 -29.56
CA SER A 79 -8.46 -14.89 -28.16
C SER A 79 -7.02 -15.00 -27.64
N ILE A 80 -6.10 -15.43 -28.49
CA ILE A 80 -4.68 -15.54 -28.12
C ILE A 80 -4.02 -14.17 -28.00
N GLU A 81 -4.35 -13.23 -28.88
CA GLU A 81 -3.89 -11.85 -28.75
C GLU A 81 -4.37 -11.21 -27.43
N VAL A 82 -5.61 -11.45 -27.03
CA VAL A 82 -6.12 -10.98 -25.72
C VAL A 82 -5.28 -11.53 -24.57
N VAL A 83 -4.94 -12.83 -24.57
CA VAL A 83 -4.07 -13.43 -23.55
C VAL A 83 -2.65 -12.85 -23.61
N ARG A 84 -2.14 -12.57 -24.81
CA ARG A 84 -0.84 -11.93 -25.03
C ARG A 84 -0.81 -10.52 -24.46
N ASP A 85 -1.84 -9.72 -24.69
CA ASP A 85 -1.96 -8.39 -24.14
C ASP A 85 -2.09 -8.41 -22.61
N TRP A 86 -2.75 -9.42 -22.05
CA TRP A 86 -2.73 -9.65 -20.61
C TRP A 86 -1.32 -9.97 -20.13
N ALA A 87 -0.56 -10.82 -20.80
CA ALA A 87 0.81 -11.11 -20.38
C ALA A 87 1.73 -9.88 -20.42
N LYS A 88 1.48 -8.91 -21.32
CA LYS A 88 2.24 -7.64 -21.42
C LYS A 88 1.97 -6.66 -20.29
N GLN A 89 0.73 -6.58 -19.80
CA GLN A 89 0.33 -5.60 -18.78
C GLN A 89 1.03 -5.87 -17.42
N GLY A 90 1.16 -4.86 -16.55
CA GLY A 90 1.73 -5.03 -15.20
C GLY A 90 0.89 -5.91 -14.24
N SER A 91 1.48 -6.34 -13.12
CA SER A 91 0.88 -7.29 -12.16
C SER A 91 -0.06 -6.67 -11.12
N GLU A 92 -0.04 -5.34 -10.93
CA GLU A 92 -0.66 -4.68 -9.78
C GLU A 92 -2.20 -4.71 -9.76
N LYS A 93 -2.83 -4.54 -10.93
CA LYS A 93 -4.30 -4.35 -11.04
C LYS A 93 -5.05 -5.61 -11.48
N LYS A 94 -4.35 -6.74 -11.67
CA LYS A 94 -4.97 -7.96 -12.21
C LYS A 94 -5.40 -8.93 -11.12
N SER A 95 -6.42 -9.72 -11.46
CA SER A 95 -6.76 -10.95 -10.75
C SER A 95 -5.62 -11.97 -10.84
N PHE A 96 -5.42 -12.73 -9.77
CA PHE A 96 -4.37 -13.77 -9.69
C PHE A 96 -4.47 -14.81 -10.82
N ALA A 97 -5.69 -15.16 -11.24
CA ALA A 97 -5.92 -16.13 -12.32
C ALA A 97 -5.42 -15.66 -13.69
N ARG A 98 -5.10 -14.37 -13.87
CA ARG A 98 -4.57 -13.79 -15.12
C ARG A 98 -3.08 -13.47 -15.05
N LEU A 99 -2.43 -13.79 -13.94
CA LEU A 99 -1.02 -13.53 -13.76
C LEU A 99 -0.19 -14.69 -14.30
N SER A 100 0.87 -14.36 -15.04
CA SER A 100 1.92 -15.33 -15.37
C SER A 100 2.74 -15.66 -14.12
N HIS A 101 3.54 -16.72 -14.19
CA HIS A 101 4.46 -17.08 -13.11
C HIS A 101 5.41 -15.90 -12.77
N ARG A 102 6.01 -15.26 -13.78
CA ARG A 102 6.82 -14.05 -13.62
C ARG A 102 6.09 -12.94 -12.86
N GLN A 103 4.86 -12.65 -13.26
CA GLN A 103 4.07 -11.59 -12.64
C GLN A 103 3.67 -11.96 -11.20
N LEU A 104 3.44 -13.24 -10.91
CA LEU A 104 3.18 -13.75 -9.55
C LEU A 104 4.41 -13.58 -8.66
N THR A 105 5.61 -13.92 -9.15
CA THR A 105 6.85 -13.79 -8.38
C THR A 105 7.20 -12.32 -8.12
N GLU A 106 7.03 -11.45 -9.11
CA GLU A 106 7.16 -9.99 -8.96
C GLU A 106 6.20 -9.43 -7.91
N ARG A 107 4.92 -9.81 -7.98
CA ARG A 107 3.90 -9.37 -7.01
C ARG A 107 4.18 -9.89 -5.61
N LEU A 108 4.65 -11.13 -5.51
CA LEU A 108 5.02 -11.74 -4.24
C LEU A 108 6.26 -11.04 -3.64
N ALA A 109 7.24 -10.68 -4.45
CA ALA A 109 8.39 -9.90 -4.01
C ALA A 109 7.98 -8.50 -3.53
N SER A 110 7.08 -7.82 -4.25
CA SER A 110 6.58 -6.50 -3.84
C SER A 110 5.77 -6.57 -2.55
N LEU A 111 4.92 -7.58 -2.38
CA LEU A 111 4.20 -7.84 -1.13
C LEU A 111 5.14 -8.14 0.03
N ARG A 112 6.18 -8.97 -0.19
CA ARG A 112 7.21 -9.23 0.83
C ARG A 112 7.96 -7.96 1.23
N LYS A 113 8.30 -7.10 0.28
CA LYS A 113 8.93 -5.80 0.56
C LYS A 113 8.01 -4.92 1.40
N ARG A 114 6.72 -4.83 1.05
CA ARG A 114 5.71 -4.08 1.83
C ARG A 114 5.54 -4.64 3.24
N LEU A 115 5.50 -5.96 3.38
CA LEU A 115 5.44 -6.63 4.69
C LEU A 115 6.69 -6.37 5.53
N LYS A 116 7.88 -6.27 4.95
CA LYS A 116 9.10 -5.90 5.67
C LYS A 116 9.11 -4.42 6.09
N THR A 117 8.54 -3.52 5.30
CA THR A 117 8.45 -2.09 5.64
C THR A 117 7.31 -1.75 6.58
N GLY A 118 6.21 -2.52 6.57
CA GLY A 118 5.03 -2.29 7.41
C GLY A 118 5.32 -2.19 8.92
N PRO A 119 6.12 -3.10 9.51
CA PRO A 119 6.53 -3.03 10.92
C PRO A 119 7.28 -1.75 11.27
N ARG A 120 8.03 -1.15 10.34
CA ARG A 120 8.72 0.13 10.58
C ARG A 120 7.71 1.24 10.84
N TYR A 121 6.71 1.38 9.97
CA TYR A 121 5.63 2.35 10.17
C TYR A 121 4.92 2.14 11.50
N ARG A 122 4.58 0.88 11.84
CA ARG A 122 3.93 0.58 13.13
C ARG A 122 4.80 0.96 14.32
N ALA A 123 6.09 0.67 14.30
CA ALA A 123 7.02 1.03 15.37
C ALA A 123 7.15 2.56 15.50
N ASP A 124 7.19 3.29 14.39
CA ASP A 124 7.27 4.74 14.39
C ASP A 124 5.98 5.38 14.93
N TYR A 125 4.80 4.84 14.58
CA TYR A 125 3.52 5.27 15.15
C TYR A 125 3.44 5.02 16.66
N VAL A 126 3.91 3.87 17.15
CA VAL A 126 3.95 3.58 18.59
C VAL A 126 4.87 4.57 19.31
N LYS A 127 6.06 4.86 18.77
CA LYS A 127 6.96 5.88 19.33
C LYS A 127 6.32 7.26 19.35
N MET A 128 5.66 7.66 18.25
CA MET A 128 4.97 8.95 18.15
C MET A 128 3.82 9.05 19.16
N LEU A 129 3.01 8.00 19.30
CA LEU A 129 1.92 7.91 20.27
C LEU A 129 2.44 8.01 21.71
N THR A 130 3.53 7.32 22.04
CA THR A 130 4.16 7.39 23.36
C THR A 130 4.67 8.80 23.67
N ARG A 131 5.30 9.47 22.69
CA ARG A 131 5.72 10.88 22.83
C ARG A 131 4.53 11.82 23.03
N ALA A 132 3.46 11.65 22.25
CA ALA A 132 2.24 12.45 22.37
C ALA A 132 1.57 12.27 23.74
N ARG A 133 1.44 11.02 24.22
CA ARG A 133 0.91 10.72 25.56
C ARG A 133 1.75 11.35 26.66
N LYS A 134 3.08 11.27 26.57
CA LYS A 134 3.99 11.91 27.53
C LYS A 134 3.79 13.43 27.54
N LYS A 135 3.71 14.06 26.36
CA LYS A 135 3.46 15.51 26.24
C LYS A 135 2.10 15.89 26.83
N LEU A 136 1.03 15.15 26.51
CA LEU A 136 -0.31 15.35 27.08
C LEU A 136 -0.30 15.26 28.61
N ALA A 137 0.36 14.24 29.18
CA ALA A 137 0.49 14.10 30.63
C ALA A 137 1.21 15.30 31.28
N THR A 138 2.22 15.87 30.60
CA THR A 138 2.88 17.09 31.08
C THR A 138 1.95 18.31 31.05
N TYR A 139 1.16 18.51 29.99
CA TYR A 139 0.15 19.58 29.94
C TYR A 139 -0.91 19.40 31.02
N GLN A 140 -1.41 18.19 31.22
CA GLN A 140 -2.38 17.89 32.28
C GLN A 140 -1.81 18.19 33.66
N ARG A 141 -0.54 17.84 33.90
CA ARG A 141 0.16 18.19 35.15
C ARG A 141 0.28 19.69 35.33
N PHE A 142 0.69 20.42 34.29
CA PHE A 142 0.77 21.87 34.32
C PHE A 142 -0.59 22.51 34.64
N TYR A 143 -1.63 22.10 33.91
CA TYR A 143 -3.00 22.58 34.11
C TYR A 143 -3.48 22.36 35.55
N ARG A 144 -3.18 21.17 36.10
CA ARG A 144 -3.52 20.87 37.50
C ARG A 144 -2.81 21.80 38.49
N ILE A 145 -1.53 22.13 38.26
CA ILE A 145 -0.77 23.05 39.13
C ILE A 145 -1.43 24.42 39.13
N ILE A 146 -1.75 24.97 37.96
CA ILE A 146 -2.36 26.31 37.85
C ILE A 146 -3.81 26.35 38.33
N SER A 147 -4.58 25.27 38.16
CA SER A 147 -5.99 25.24 38.58
C SER A 147 -6.15 25.06 40.08
N SER A 148 -5.22 24.33 40.72
CA SER A 148 -5.30 24.01 42.14
C SER A 148 -4.56 24.98 43.04
N ASN A 149 -3.74 25.88 42.49
CA ASN A 149 -2.93 26.81 43.27
C ASN A 149 -3.01 28.21 42.67
N ASN A 150 -3.04 29.24 43.51
CA ASN A 150 -2.92 30.62 43.06
C ASN A 150 -1.43 30.94 42.81
N VAL A 151 -0.93 30.64 41.62
CA VAL A 151 0.49 30.83 41.25
C VAL A 151 0.81 32.33 41.17
N PRO A 152 1.69 32.88 42.03
CA PRO A 152 2.02 34.30 42.01
C PRO A 152 2.64 34.73 40.68
N GLY A 153 2.10 35.79 40.07
CA GLY A 153 2.62 36.33 38.82
C GLY A 153 2.47 35.38 37.62
N LEU A 154 1.48 34.48 37.62
CA LEU A 154 1.24 33.53 36.51
C LEU A 154 1.18 34.21 35.13
N PRO A 155 0.51 35.36 34.91
CA PRO A 155 0.51 36.01 33.60
C PRO A 155 1.91 36.39 33.11
N ARG A 156 2.77 36.89 34.00
CA ARG A 156 4.17 37.23 33.68
C ARG A 156 5.00 35.97 33.40
N LEU A 157 4.78 34.92 34.19
CA LEU A 157 5.45 33.64 33.97
C LEU A 157 5.11 33.05 32.60
N LEU A 158 3.85 33.11 32.19
CA LEU A 158 3.41 32.65 30.87
C LEU A 158 4.01 33.51 29.75
N SER A 159 4.04 34.84 29.93
CA SER A 159 4.67 35.75 28.96
C SER A 159 6.16 35.43 28.79
N ASN A 160 6.91 35.33 29.90
CA ASN A 160 8.32 34.94 29.87
C ASN A 160 8.54 33.55 29.25
N SER A 161 7.60 32.62 29.47
CA SER A 161 7.68 31.29 28.88
C SER A 161 7.53 31.32 27.36
N ALA A 162 6.70 32.22 26.83
CA ALA A 162 6.53 32.42 25.40
C ALA A 162 7.74 33.15 24.80
N ASP A 163 8.18 34.25 25.43
CA ASP A 163 9.30 35.07 24.96
C ASP A 163 10.63 34.30 24.92
N GLN A 164 10.82 33.34 25.83
CA GLN A 164 12.04 32.54 25.94
C GLN A 164 11.88 31.10 25.40
N ASP A 165 10.80 30.80 24.69
CA ASP A 165 10.52 29.46 24.14
C ASP A 165 10.67 28.32 25.17
N TRP A 166 10.14 28.50 26.37
CA TRP A 166 10.23 27.48 27.41
C TRP A 166 9.36 26.27 27.06
N SER A 167 9.92 25.08 27.30
CA SER A 167 9.11 23.87 27.30
C SER A 167 8.04 23.93 28.39
N ILE A 168 6.92 23.24 28.17
CA ILE A 168 5.85 23.11 29.18
C ILE A 168 6.38 22.52 30.50
N SER A 169 7.38 21.63 30.45
CA SER A 169 8.05 21.09 31.64
C SER A 169 8.77 22.18 32.43
N LYS A 170 9.56 23.02 31.74
CA LYS A 170 10.28 24.15 32.36
C LYS A 170 9.29 25.17 32.92
N THR A 171 8.23 25.48 32.18
CA THR A 171 7.15 26.37 32.63
C THR A 171 6.47 25.83 33.90
N SER A 172 6.22 24.52 33.96
CA SER A 172 5.69 23.87 35.16
C SER A 172 6.64 23.95 36.35
N GLU A 173 7.94 23.77 36.11
CA GLU A 173 8.97 23.88 37.15
C GLU A 173 9.05 25.30 37.70
N MET A 174 9.05 26.31 36.82
CA MET A 174 9.05 27.71 37.24
C MET A 174 7.77 28.08 38.00
N ALA A 175 6.62 27.54 37.61
CA ALA A 175 5.37 27.74 38.36
C ALA A 175 5.46 27.16 39.77
N LEU A 176 6.06 25.98 39.94
CA LEU A 176 6.31 25.39 41.26
C LEU A 176 7.31 26.21 42.08
N LEU A 177 8.36 26.75 41.46
CA LEU A 177 9.31 27.63 42.14
C LEU A 177 8.66 28.97 42.55
N SER A 178 7.74 29.51 41.77
CA SER A 178 6.96 30.70 42.14
C SER A 178 6.04 30.43 43.31
N LEU A 179 5.38 29.27 43.36
CA LEU A 179 4.58 28.86 44.53
C LEU A 179 5.41 28.76 45.81
N GLN A 180 6.69 28.40 45.69
CA GLN A 180 7.62 28.36 46.83
C GLN A 180 8.24 29.72 47.17
N GLY A 181 7.90 30.79 46.44
CA GLY A 181 8.53 32.11 46.58
C GLY A 181 10.00 32.14 46.14
N LYS A 182 10.48 31.12 45.42
CA LYS A 182 11.88 31.03 44.94
C LYS A 182 12.06 31.64 43.56
N TYR A 183 10.99 31.74 42.77
CA TYR A 183 11.01 32.36 41.45
C TYR A 183 10.05 33.54 41.38
N HIS A 184 10.60 34.70 41.05
CA HIS A 184 9.86 35.94 40.86
C HIS A 184 9.95 36.33 39.38
N PRO A 185 8.86 36.17 38.59
CA PRO A 185 8.90 36.51 37.18
C PRO A 185 9.18 38.01 37.01
N ARG A 186 10.27 38.31 36.31
CA ARG A 186 10.65 39.67 35.89
C ARG A 186 9.72 40.12 34.76
N ASN A 187 9.64 41.42 34.51
CA ASN A 187 8.75 42.09 33.54
C ASN A 187 7.36 42.40 34.09
N TYR A 188 7.29 43.41 34.97
CA TYR A 188 6.02 44.01 35.38
C TYR A 188 5.35 44.68 34.19
N THR A 189 4.12 44.27 33.90
CA THR A 189 3.27 44.94 32.92
C THR A 189 2.91 46.34 33.42
N ASP A 190 2.51 47.24 32.52
CA ASP A 190 2.08 48.58 32.95
C ASP A 190 0.89 48.49 33.90
N PHE A 191 -0.01 47.54 33.67
CA PHE A 191 -1.08 47.21 34.62
C PHE A 191 -0.57 46.85 36.03
N ASP A 192 0.52 46.08 36.14
CA ASP A 192 1.10 45.74 37.44
C ASP A 192 1.69 46.97 38.15
N LYS A 193 2.24 47.91 37.39
CA LYS A 193 2.76 49.17 37.92
C LYS A 193 1.62 50.08 38.37
N ASP A 194 0.58 50.22 37.55
CA ASP A 194 -0.61 51.01 37.86
C ASP A 194 -1.32 50.46 39.11
N LEU A 195 -1.45 49.14 39.22
CA LEU A 195 -2.00 48.49 40.40
C LEU A 195 -1.14 48.76 41.65
N ALA A 196 0.19 48.70 41.51
CA ALA A 196 1.09 48.97 42.63
C ALA A 196 1.02 50.44 43.09
N ILE A 197 0.90 51.39 42.16
CA ILE A 197 0.68 52.81 42.44
C ILE A 197 -0.64 52.99 43.20
N LEU A 198 -1.72 52.40 42.70
CA LEU A 198 -3.05 52.52 43.29
C LEU A 198 -3.14 51.92 44.71
N ILE A 199 -2.40 50.84 44.98
CA ILE A 199 -2.27 50.27 46.34
C ILE A 199 -1.46 51.19 47.26
N TYR A 200 -0.44 51.89 46.74
CA TYR A 200 0.42 52.78 47.54
C TYR A 200 -0.27 54.10 47.91
N GLU A 201 -1.21 54.56 47.09
CA GLU A 201 -2.01 55.78 47.33
C GLU A 201 -3.16 55.58 48.33
N LEU A 202 -3.45 54.34 48.73
CA LEU A 202 -4.46 53.96 49.73
C LEU A 202 -3.85 53.80 51.14
#